data_AF-A0A0S4L6T9-F1
#
_entry.id   AF-A0A0S4L6T9-F1
#
_cell.length_a   1.000
_cell.length_b   1.000
_cell.length_c   1.000
_cell.angle_alpha   90.00
_cell.angle_beta   90.00
_cell.angle_gamma   90.00
#
_symmetry.space_group_name_H-M   'P 1'
#
loop_
_entity.id
_entity.type
_entity.pdbx_description
1 polymer ?
#
loop_
_entity_poly.entity_id
_entity_poly.type
_entity_poly.pdbx_seq_one_letter_code
_entity_poly.pdbx_strand_id
1 'polypeptide(L)'
;MNVIVQQSTGWTRLSRAAVGMWCLIAILELGLALRSHAESESASAHSLMAKASKAPEEKQKGQTVPAESNGAAVCEPSAQKAYATCMDGPTPDQDLCLRKADETERQCLTMQGLLPQLGVTEVKVSEGLYRIPYVDGTKVHVNRNFQDHNPPGKIDMVGRGGGPYRIVAAADGEIMYIEDSRDKQQHPKRWLRNAKCFNNFVWIKHDNGEWTKYSHMQLGTTTAKAKRKVGDHVQQGDYLGDEGHVGCAWPAHLHFEVVQPSISNPTVDPASGELELEGDYYQYVRNPRFLGPQGTFTFADGADYVVGGKSGCKKDDDCNDGQYCNAGIDLTKNACLPLKSDNEACEAVGGGHQCKSGKCQYGRCYTPQSVDPGNTCYVNDACKAGQCSDLQGVKGVCVCQNDADCGDTDKYCDRGMDFKLNACRTKLNKGEKCGKAGSVGNDHKCKSGECSGFPKYECK
;
A
#
# COMPACT_ATOMS: atom_id res chain seq x y z
N MET A 1 59.95 -26.77 17.99
CA MET A 1 60.64 -26.17 19.15
C MET A 1 59.65 -26.06 20.30
N ASN A 2 60.10 -26.12 21.55
CA ASN A 2 59.28 -26.04 22.77
C ASN A 2 58.82 -24.57 23.00
N VAL A 3 57.87 -24.17 23.87
CA VAL A 3 57.20 -24.71 25.09
C VAL A 3 55.69 -24.30 25.02
N ILE A 4 54.61 -24.99 25.46
CA ILE A 4 54.29 -26.18 26.29
C ILE A 4 53.71 -25.86 27.70
N VAL A 5 52.41 -26.19 27.93
CA VAL A 5 51.71 -26.45 29.24
C VAL A 5 51.37 -25.18 30.09
N GLN A 6 50.26 -25.06 30.85
CA GLN A 6 49.49 -26.02 31.68
C GLN A 6 47.99 -26.22 31.36
N GLN A 7 47.43 -27.35 31.85
CA GLN A 7 46.00 -27.69 31.93
C GLN A 7 45.62 -28.17 33.35
N SER A 8 44.33 -28.00 33.71
CA SER A 8 43.46 -28.87 34.56
C SER A 8 43.96 -29.36 35.94
N THR A 9 43.18 -29.94 36.86
CA THR A 9 41.72 -30.14 37.07
C THR A 9 41.33 -29.42 38.40
N GLY A 10 40.09 -29.18 38.84
CA GLY A 10 38.77 -29.81 38.66
C GLY A 10 38.20 -30.11 40.07
N TRP A 11 37.23 -29.32 40.54
CA TRP A 11 36.66 -29.40 41.90
C TRP A 11 35.13 -29.31 41.86
N THR A 12 34.43 -30.29 42.42
CA THR A 12 32.98 -30.24 42.68
C THR A 12 32.69 -29.59 44.04
N ARG A 13 31.67 -28.73 44.10
CA ARG A 13 31.19 -28.09 45.34
C ARG A 13 29.82 -28.63 45.74
N LEU A 14 29.59 -28.73 47.05
CA LEU A 14 28.26 -28.74 47.66
C LEU A 14 28.28 -27.80 48.87
N SER A 15 27.40 -26.80 48.89
CA SER A 15 27.29 -25.80 49.96
C SER A 15 25.83 -25.40 50.16
N ARG A 16 25.42 -25.21 51.42
CA ARG A 16 24.02 -24.98 51.83
C ARG A 16 23.64 -23.49 51.92
N ALA A 17 22.33 -23.22 51.83
CA ALA A 17 21.63 -21.99 52.20
C ALA A 17 21.94 -20.73 51.34
N ALA A 18 21.05 -19.73 51.22
CA ALA A 18 19.88 -19.41 52.04
C ALA A 18 18.75 -18.68 51.25
N VAL A 19 17.51 -18.74 51.78
CA VAL A 19 16.44 -17.72 51.82
C VAL A 19 16.30 -16.70 50.66
N GLY A 20 15.09 -16.62 50.07
CA GLY A 20 14.49 -15.30 49.76
C GLY A 20 13.60 -15.14 48.52
N MET A 21 12.30 -14.92 48.77
CA MET A 21 11.38 -14.05 47.99
C MET A 21 11.04 -14.33 46.50
N TRP A 22 9.84 -14.89 46.29
CA TRP A 22 8.70 -14.36 45.50
C TRP A 22 8.97 -13.55 44.20
N CYS A 23 8.20 -13.70 43.11
CA CYS A 23 7.08 -14.60 42.76
C CYS A 23 6.69 -14.35 41.28
N LEU A 24 6.52 -15.37 40.42
CA LEU A 24 5.92 -15.24 39.07
C LEU A 24 5.48 -16.62 38.49
N ILE A 25 4.21 -16.72 38.10
CA ILE A 25 3.65 -17.45 36.92
C ILE A 25 3.93 -18.97 36.72
N ALA A 26 2.85 -19.77 36.89
CA ALA A 26 2.38 -20.85 35.98
C ALA A 26 3.22 -22.15 35.79
N ILE A 27 2.80 -23.28 35.18
CA ILE A 27 1.52 -23.97 34.85
C ILE A 27 1.89 -25.41 34.38
N LEU A 28 1.01 -26.42 34.51
CA LEU A 28 1.17 -27.81 34.01
C LEU A 28 2.38 -28.61 34.61
N GLU A 29 2.48 -29.94 34.51
CA GLU A 29 1.48 -31.02 34.67
C GLU A 29 2.21 -32.35 34.94
N LEU A 30 1.59 -33.26 35.71
CA LEU A 30 1.73 -34.72 35.58
C LEU A 30 0.77 -35.38 36.57
N GLY A 31 -0.19 -36.16 36.08
CA GLY A 31 -1.36 -36.60 36.86
C GLY A 31 -1.46 -38.10 37.14
N LEU A 32 -2.32 -38.43 38.11
CA LEU A 32 -2.99 -39.72 38.28
C LEU A 32 -4.24 -39.44 39.16
N ALA A 33 -5.40 -39.09 38.60
CA ALA A 33 -6.37 -39.99 37.96
C ALA A 33 -6.92 -41.09 38.90
N LEU A 34 -8.14 -40.92 39.44
CA LEU A 34 -9.32 -41.74 39.07
C LEU A 34 -10.61 -41.51 39.90
N ARG A 35 -11.75 -41.65 39.19
CA ARG A 35 -13.15 -41.97 39.60
C ARG A 35 -14.14 -40.85 40.01
N SER A 36 -15.39 -41.09 39.58
CA SER A 36 -16.66 -40.34 39.79
C SER A 36 -16.68 -38.88 39.30
N HIS A 37 -17.55 -38.45 38.38
CA HIS A 37 -18.66 -39.12 37.67
C HIS A 37 -18.61 -38.85 36.16
N ALA A 38 -19.13 -39.79 35.37
CA ALA A 38 -19.41 -39.61 33.95
C ALA A 38 -20.67 -40.41 33.57
N GLU A 39 -21.77 -39.70 33.31
CA GLU A 39 -23.02 -40.12 32.68
C GLU A 39 -23.83 -38.80 32.51
N SER A 40 -24.40 -38.43 31.36
CA SER A 40 -24.53 -39.14 30.07
C SER A 40 -24.15 -38.23 28.89
N GLU A 41 -23.44 -38.77 27.90
CA GLU A 41 -23.28 -38.14 26.59
C GLU A 41 -24.48 -38.39 25.66
N SER A 42 -24.49 -37.61 24.58
CA SER A 42 -25.34 -37.66 23.38
C SER A 42 -25.72 -39.03 22.81
N ALA A 43 -26.81 -39.09 22.03
CA ALA A 43 -26.71 -39.28 20.57
C ALA A 43 -28.05 -39.08 19.82
N SER A 44 -27.98 -38.44 18.65
CA SER A 44 -28.91 -38.55 17.49
C SER A 44 -30.39 -38.17 17.65
N ALA A 45 -31.14 -37.85 16.58
CA ALA A 45 -30.81 -37.22 15.29
C ALA A 45 -32.15 -36.83 14.57
N HIS A 46 -32.08 -35.93 13.58
CA HIS A 46 -33.14 -35.65 12.57
C HIS A 46 -34.56 -35.29 13.06
N SER A 47 -34.90 -33.99 13.06
CA SER A 47 -36.03 -33.44 12.27
C SER A 47 -36.09 -31.90 12.40
N LEU A 48 -36.98 -31.26 11.62
CA LEU A 48 -37.39 -29.85 11.70
C LEU A 48 -36.25 -28.82 11.46
N MET A 49 -35.86 -28.54 10.22
CA MET A 49 -36.57 -27.67 9.25
C MET A 49 -36.96 -26.28 9.79
N ALA A 50 -36.33 -25.27 9.19
CA ALA A 50 -36.81 -23.91 8.93
C ALA A 50 -37.88 -23.28 9.85
N LYS A 51 -37.44 -22.28 10.64
CA LYS A 51 -38.29 -21.15 11.06
C LYS A 51 -37.73 -19.83 10.56
N ALA A 52 -37.81 -19.64 9.24
CA ALA A 52 -37.81 -18.29 8.68
C ALA A 52 -39.06 -17.55 9.17
N SER A 53 -38.89 -16.33 9.69
CA SER A 53 -40.01 -15.49 10.13
C SER A 53 -40.81 -15.00 8.92
N LYS A 54 -42.07 -15.43 8.81
CA LYS A 54 -42.99 -14.90 7.80
C LYS A 54 -43.32 -13.43 8.11
N ALA A 55 -42.67 -12.50 7.41
CA ALA A 55 -43.28 -11.22 7.10
C ALA A 55 -44.45 -11.44 6.09
N PRO A 56 -45.51 -10.61 6.11
CA PRO A 56 -46.62 -10.74 5.19
C PRO A 56 -46.25 -10.28 3.77
N GLU A 57 -46.87 -10.88 2.75
CA GLU A 57 -46.77 -10.44 1.36
C GLU A 57 -47.56 -9.14 1.13
N GLU A 58 -46.96 -7.99 1.47
CA GLU A 58 -47.49 -6.70 1.04
C GLU A 58 -47.15 -6.47 -0.44
N LYS A 59 -48.18 -6.28 -1.28
CA LYS A 59 -48.02 -5.98 -2.72
C LYS A 59 -47.50 -4.56 -2.92
N GLN A 60 -46.20 -4.35 -2.72
CA GLN A 60 -45.55 -3.11 -3.14
C GLN A 60 -45.64 -2.97 -4.67
N LYS A 61 -46.24 -1.88 -5.12
CA LYS A 61 -46.25 -1.49 -6.54
C LYS A 61 -44.81 -1.32 -7.00
N GLY A 62 -44.46 -1.92 -8.14
CA GLY A 62 -43.08 -1.93 -8.61
C GLY A 62 -42.51 -0.53 -8.81
N GLN A 63 -41.40 -0.24 -8.13
CA GLN A 63 -40.37 0.61 -8.70
C GLN A 63 -39.54 -0.26 -9.65
N THR A 64 -39.35 0.21 -10.87
CA THR A 64 -38.53 -0.46 -11.86
C THR A 64 -37.06 -0.38 -11.46
N VAL A 65 -36.39 -1.53 -11.43
CA VAL A 65 -34.93 -1.62 -11.57
C VAL A 65 -34.49 -0.70 -12.72
N PRO A 66 -33.37 0.05 -12.62
CA PRO A 66 -32.83 0.77 -13.76
C PRO A 66 -32.71 -0.19 -14.94
N ALA A 67 -33.38 0.13 -16.05
CA ALA A 67 -33.34 -0.75 -17.19
C ALA A 67 -31.89 -0.83 -17.71
N GLU A 68 -31.35 -2.06 -17.82
CA GLU A 68 -30.28 -2.34 -18.78
C GLU A 68 -30.72 -1.68 -20.09
N SER A 69 -29.96 -0.69 -20.55
CA SER A 69 -30.52 0.33 -21.45
C SER A 69 -31.06 -0.31 -22.73
N ASN A 70 -32.10 0.29 -23.31
CA ASN A 70 -32.81 -0.30 -24.47
C ASN A 70 -31.90 -0.62 -25.68
N GLY A 71 -30.64 -0.14 -25.72
CA GLY A 71 -29.64 -0.55 -26.71
C GLY A 71 -29.05 -1.96 -26.48
N ALA A 72 -28.89 -2.41 -25.23
CA ALA A 72 -28.29 -3.72 -24.94
C ALA A 72 -29.10 -4.85 -25.59
N ALA A 73 -30.42 -4.85 -25.40
CA ALA A 73 -31.34 -5.80 -26.03
C ALA A 73 -31.37 -5.74 -27.58
N VAL A 74 -31.00 -4.60 -28.19
CA VAL A 74 -30.93 -4.43 -29.65
C VAL A 74 -29.59 -4.91 -30.21
N CYS A 75 -28.51 -4.84 -29.43
CA CYS A 75 -27.17 -5.24 -29.85
C CYS A 75 -26.74 -6.66 -29.44
N GLU A 76 -27.40 -7.25 -28.43
CA GLU A 76 -27.16 -8.64 -28.01
C GLU A 76 -27.17 -9.65 -29.18
N PRO A 77 -28.12 -9.62 -30.14
CA PRO A 77 -28.14 -10.58 -31.26
C PRO A 77 -26.91 -10.53 -32.17
N SER A 78 -26.28 -9.36 -32.31
CA SER A 78 -25.03 -9.20 -33.07
C SER A 78 -23.86 -9.85 -32.32
N ALA A 79 -23.80 -9.64 -31.00
CA ALA A 79 -22.80 -10.25 -30.12
C ALA A 79 -22.96 -11.78 -30.02
N GLN A 80 -24.20 -12.28 -29.92
CA GLN A 80 -24.55 -13.71 -30.01
C GLN A 80 -24.01 -14.34 -31.29
N LYS A 81 -24.25 -13.71 -32.45
CA LYS A 81 -23.79 -14.20 -33.76
C LYS A 81 -22.26 -14.20 -33.85
N ALA A 82 -21.61 -13.13 -33.40
CA ALA A 82 -20.15 -13.01 -33.40
C ALA A 82 -19.48 -14.07 -32.51
N TYR A 83 -20.08 -14.37 -31.34
CA TYR A 83 -19.66 -15.45 -30.45
C TYR A 83 -19.80 -16.81 -31.15
N ALA A 84 -20.98 -17.15 -31.67
CA ALA A 84 -21.24 -18.44 -32.34
C ALA A 84 -20.28 -18.67 -33.52
N THR A 85 -20.16 -17.69 -34.42
CA THR A 85 -19.23 -17.75 -35.57
C THR A 85 -17.75 -17.88 -35.17
N CYS A 86 -17.40 -17.54 -33.93
CA CYS A 86 -16.06 -17.77 -33.38
C CYS A 86 -15.91 -19.17 -32.77
N MET A 87 -16.93 -19.65 -32.05
CA MET A 87 -16.97 -21.01 -31.48
C MET A 87 -17.09 -22.11 -32.55
N ASP A 88 -17.66 -21.81 -33.72
CA ASP A 88 -17.69 -22.67 -34.91
C ASP A 88 -16.32 -22.75 -35.64
N GLY A 89 -15.30 -22.03 -35.16
CA GLY A 89 -13.96 -22.01 -35.73
C GLY A 89 -13.16 -23.31 -35.51
N PRO A 90 -12.04 -23.52 -36.25
CA PRO A 90 -11.25 -24.75 -36.16
C PRO A 90 -10.49 -24.91 -34.82
N THR A 91 -10.28 -23.82 -34.09
CA THR A 91 -9.64 -23.77 -32.77
C THR A 91 -10.38 -22.73 -31.90
N PRO A 92 -11.54 -23.08 -31.32
CA PRO A 92 -12.36 -22.12 -30.60
C PRO A 92 -11.78 -21.84 -29.20
N ASP A 93 -11.32 -20.61 -28.99
CA ASP A 93 -10.95 -20.10 -27.67
C ASP A 93 -12.09 -19.24 -27.12
N GLN A 94 -12.61 -19.63 -25.95
CA GLN A 94 -13.81 -19.01 -25.40
C GLN A 94 -13.56 -17.58 -24.86
N ASP A 95 -12.36 -17.21 -24.40
CA ASP A 95 -12.08 -15.80 -24.04
C ASP A 95 -12.03 -14.94 -25.30
N LEU A 96 -11.32 -15.40 -26.33
CA LEU A 96 -11.26 -14.73 -27.63
C LEU A 96 -12.65 -14.51 -28.23
N CYS A 97 -13.52 -15.52 -28.15
CA CYS A 97 -14.90 -15.42 -28.63
C CYS A 97 -15.77 -14.51 -27.75
N LEU A 98 -15.50 -14.44 -26.44
CA LEU A 98 -16.11 -13.43 -25.55
C LEU A 98 -15.64 -12.00 -25.90
N ARG A 99 -14.34 -11.77 -26.16
CA ARG A 99 -13.81 -10.47 -26.64
C ARG A 99 -14.53 -10.01 -27.90
N LYS A 100 -14.61 -10.89 -28.89
CA LYS A 100 -15.27 -10.62 -30.17
C LYS A 100 -16.77 -10.31 -30.01
N ALA A 101 -17.42 -10.93 -29.03
CA ALA A 101 -18.81 -10.62 -28.67
C ALA A 101 -18.93 -9.22 -28.04
N ASP A 102 -18.10 -8.89 -27.05
CA ASP A 102 -18.03 -7.56 -26.42
C ASP A 102 -17.73 -6.44 -27.42
N GLU A 103 -16.74 -6.65 -28.30
CA GLU A 103 -16.39 -5.72 -29.37
C GLU A 103 -17.55 -5.48 -30.34
N THR A 104 -18.23 -6.55 -30.77
CA THR A 104 -19.39 -6.45 -31.68
C THR A 104 -20.56 -5.73 -31.01
N GLU A 105 -20.77 -5.96 -29.72
CA GLU A 105 -21.78 -5.29 -28.90
C GLU A 105 -21.50 -3.78 -28.79
N ARG A 106 -20.25 -3.41 -28.43
CA ARG A 106 -19.79 -2.00 -28.37
C ARG A 106 -19.89 -1.30 -29.72
N GLN A 107 -19.46 -1.94 -30.81
CA GLN A 107 -19.57 -1.39 -32.17
C GLN A 107 -21.02 -1.13 -32.57
N CYS A 108 -21.91 -2.09 -32.28
CA CYS A 108 -23.35 -1.95 -32.53
C CYS A 108 -23.96 -0.77 -31.75
N LEU A 109 -23.70 -0.68 -30.44
CA LEU A 109 -24.21 0.41 -29.60
C LEU A 109 -23.69 1.78 -30.06
N THR A 110 -22.43 1.83 -30.53
CA THR A 110 -21.80 3.05 -31.10
C THR A 110 -22.53 3.49 -32.38
N MET A 111 -22.78 2.57 -33.31
CA MET A 111 -23.50 2.88 -34.56
C MET A 111 -24.95 3.34 -34.33
N GLN A 112 -25.58 2.91 -33.24
CA GLN A 112 -26.94 3.29 -32.89
C GLN A 112 -27.05 4.60 -32.09
N GLY A 113 -25.93 5.16 -31.61
CA GLY A 113 -25.94 6.28 -30.65
C GLY A 113 -26.60 5.93 -29.31
N LEU A 114 -26.78 4.64 -29.02
CA LEU A 114 -27.32 4.12 -27.76
C LEU A 114 -26.23 3.78 -26.74
N LEU A 115 -24.98 3.72 -27.22
CA LEU A 115 -23.90 4.34 -26.48
C LEU A 115 -24.09 5.87 -26.53
N PRO A 116 -24.38 6.56 -25.40
CA PRO A 116 -23.54 7.72 -25.10
C PRO A 116 -22.08 7.26 -25.25
N GLN A 117 -21.18 8.13 -25.71
CA GLN A 117 -19.77 7.76 -25.86
C GLN A 117 -19.27 7.00 -24.62
N LEU A 118 -18.30 6.09 -24.74
CA LEU A 118 -17.77 5.42 -23.55
C LEU A 118 -17.07 6.37 -22.57
N GLY A 119 -16.85 7.63 -22.97
CA GLY A 119 -17.50 8.82 -22.37
C GLY A 119 -17.68 8.94 -20.86
N VAL A 120 -16.79 8.33 -20.09
CA VAL A 120 -15.79 9.14 -19.38
C VAL A 120 -15.18 10.16 -20.35
N THR A 121 -15.93 11.22 -20.65
CA THR A 121 -15.48 12.40 -21.41
C THR A 121 -14.34 13.11 -20.67
N GLU A 122 -14.28 12.90 -19.36
CA GLU A 122 -13.11 12.97 -18.52
C GLU A 122 -12.97 11.64 -17.77
N VAL A 123 -11.87 10.90 -18.00
CA VAL A 123 -11.56 9.70 -17.21
C VAL A 123 -11.13 10.17 -15.82
N LYS A 124 -12.07 10.15 -14.88
CA LYS A 124 -11.77 10.42 -13.47
C LYS A 124 -10.77 9.38 -12.97
N VAL A 125 -9.51 9.77 -12.87
CA VAL A 125 -8.45 8.93 -12.33
C VAL A 125 -8.63 8.87 -10.81
N SER A 126 -8.31 7.71 -10.23
CA SER A 126 -8.25 7.49 -8.79
C SER A 126 -7.37 8.53 -8.08
N GLU A 127 -7.88 9.06 -6.97
CA GLU A 127 -7.06 9.83 -6.03
C GLU A 127 -6.17 8.88 -5.21
N GLY A 128 -6.74 7.71 -4.84
CA GLY A 128 -6.04 6.64 -4.16
C GLY A 128 -4.91 6.03 -4.99
N LEU A 129 -3.99 5.36 -4.30
CA LEU A 129 -2.82 4.73 -4.89
C LEU A 129 -2.64 3.32 -4.29
N TYR A 130 -2.87 2.32 -5.13
CA TYR A 130 -3.10 0.94 -4.72
C TYR A 130 -1.89 0.04 -5.02
N ARG A 131 -1.76 -1.08 -4.30
CA ARG A 131 -0.97 -2.24 -4.81
C ARG A 131 -1.82 -3.05 -5.78
N ILE A 132 -1.18 -3.88 -6.61
CA ILE A 132 -1.92 -4.94 -7.32
C ILE A 132 -2.49 -5.89 -6.24
N PRO A 133 -3.81 -6.19 -6.24
CA PRO A 133 -4.52 -6.86 -5.14
C PRO A 133 -4.28 -8.39 -5.02
N TYR A 134 -3.07 -8.86 -5.28
CA TYR A 134 -2.62 -10.22 -4.96
C TYR A 134 -1.39 -10.18 -4.03
N VAL A 135 -1.01 -11.32 -3.43
CA VAL A 135 0.27 -11.44 -2.70
C VAL A 135 1.49 -11.21 -3.61
N ASP A 136 2.59 -10.73 -3.01
CA ASP A 136 3.84 -10.49 -3.74
C ASP A 136 4.41 -11.76 -4.39
N GLY A 137 5.11 -11.61 -5.51
CA GLY A 137 5.59 -12.69 -6.36
C GLY A 137 4.55 -13.26 -7.32
N THR A 138 3.25 -12.96 -7.14
CA THR A 138 2.19 -13.42 -8.07
C THR A 138 2.38 -12.79 -9.46
N LYS A 139 2.35 -13.62 -10.51
CA LYS A 139 2.22 -13.15 -11.88
C LYS A 139 0.74 -12.93 -12.17
N VAL A 140 0.38 -11.76 -12.68
CA VAL A 140 -1.01 -11.37 -12.94
C VAL A 140 -1.14 -10.94 -14.40
N HIS A 141 -2.08 -11.56 -15.10
CA HIS A 141 -2.47 -11.22 -16.45
C HIS A 141 -3.74 -10.36 -16.42
N VAL A 142 -3.75 -9.21 -17.10
CA VAL A 142 -4.95 -8.38 -17.20
C VAL A 142 -5.83 -8.89 -18.33
N ASN A 143 -6.92 -9.57 -17.99
CA ASN A 143 -7.87 -10.10 -18.97
C ASN A 143 -8.84 -9.02 -19.50
N ARG A 144 -9.13 -8.00 -18.67
CA ARG A 144 -9.85 -6.79 -19.06
C ARG A 144 -9.26 -5.60 -18.30
N ASN A 145 -8.90 -4.54 -19.02
CA ASN A 145 -8.58 -3.25 -18.38
C ASN A 145 -9.87 -2.42 -18.13
N PHE A 146 -9.71 -1.27 -17.47
CA PHE A 146 -10.78 -0.32 -17.10
C PHE A 146 -11.68 0.15 -18.27
N GLN A 147 -11.15 0.20 -19.49
CA GLN A 147 -11.82 0.65 -20.72
C GLN A 147 -12.43 -0.52 -21.49
N ASP A 148 -11.74 -1.66 -21.54
CA ASP A 148 -12.08 -2.83 -22.35
C ASP A 148 -12.98 -3.85 -21.65
N HIS A 149 -13.18 -3.75 -20.32
CA HIS A 149 -14.23 -4.49 -19.61
C HIS A 149 -15.62 -4.13 -20.14
N ASN A 150 -16.60 -5.04 -19.99
CA ASN A 150 -17.99 -4.80 -20.37
C ASN A 150 -18.93 -5.18 -19.21
N PRO A 151 -19.59 -4.22 -18.53
CA PRO A 151 -19.51 -2.77 -18.70
C PRO A 151 -18.16 -2.18 -18.25
N PRO A 152 -17.65 -1.07 -18.82
CA PRO A 152 -16.38 -0.45 -18.39
C PRO A 152 -16.40 0.06 -16.94
N GLY A 153 -15.25 0.58 -16.50
CA GLY A 153 -15.03 1.04 -15.12
C GLY A 153 -14.44 -0.02 -14.18
N LYS A 154 -14.20 -1.22 -14.70
CA LYS A 154 -13.91 -2.47 -13.99
C LYS A 154 -12.68 -3.16 -14.60
N ILE A 155 -11.97 -3.99 -13.84
CA ILE A 155 -10.74 -4.67 -14.26
C ILE A 155 -10.82 -6.15 -13.89
N ASP A 156 -10.55 -7.04 -14.85
CA ASP A 156 -10.40 -8.48 -14.60
C ASP A 156 -8.92 -8.87 -14.63
N MET A 157 -8.44 -9.43 -13.52
CA MET A 157 -7.08 -9.93 -13.34
C MET A 157 -7.08 -11.44 -13.17
N VAL A 158 -6.15 -12.14 -13.81
CA VAL A 158 -6.00 -13.60 -13.75
C VAL A 158 -4.61 -13.94 -13.21
N GLY A 159 -4.55 -14.64 -12.09
CA GLY A 159 -3.29 -15.18 -11.57
C GLY A 159 -2.67 -16.22 -12.51
N ARG A 160 -1.34 -16.20 -12.63
CA ARG A 160 -0.55 -17.14 -13.44
C ARG A 160 0.55 -17.78 -12.58
N GLY A 161 0.79 -19.09 -12.77
CA GLY A 161 1.86 -19.84 -12.08
C GLY A 161 1.42 -21.13 -11.38
N GLY A 162 0.12 -21.33 -11.19
CA GLY A 162 -0.48 -22.56 -10.66
C GLY A 162 -0.89 -22.48 -9.18
N GLY A 163 -2.19 -22.62 -8.93
CA GLY A 163 -2.81 -22.66 -7.60
C GLY A 163 -4.13 -21.88 -7.56
N PRO A 164 -4.80 -21.83 -6.40
CA PRO A 164 -5.67 -20.72 -6.05
C PRO A 164 -4.79 -19.53 -5.62
N TYR A 165 -4.91 -18.40 -6.30
CA TYR A 165 -4.07 -17.22 -6.01
C TYR A 165 -4.67 -16.41 -4.85
N ARG A 166 -3.81 -15.87 -3.99
CA ARG A 166 -4.26 -15.14 -2.79
C ARG A 166 -4.51 -13.67 -3.10
N ILE A 167 -5.74 -13.23 -2.88
CA ILE A 167 -6.19 -11.83 -3.00
C ILE A 167 -5.86 -11.09 -1.70
N VAL A 168 -5.45 -9.84 -1.81
CA VAL A 168 -5.10 -8.96 -0.69
C VAL A 168 -5.69 -7.56 -0.85
N ALA A 169 -5.85 -6.85 0.27
CA ALA A 169 -6.31 -5.46 0.28
C ALA A 169 -5.35 -4.56 -0.53
N ALA A 170 -5.93 -3.80 -1.46
CA ALA A 170 -5.20 -2.94 -2.38
C ALA A 170 -4.65 -1.67 -1.71
N ALA A 171 -5.30 -1.22 -0.63
CA ALA A 171 -4.88 -0.15 0.28
C ALA A 171 -5.51 -0.35 1.66
N ASP A 172 -5.03 0.37 2.65
CA ASP A 172 -5.58 0.42 4.02
C ASP A 172 -7.04 0.89 4.02
N GLY A 173 -7.90 0.33 4.87
CA GLY A 173 -9.31 0.73 4.97
C GLY A 173 -10.19 -0.16 5.85
N GLU A 174 -11.50 0.11 5.86
CA GLU A 174 -12.52 -0.64 6.62
C GLU A 174 -13.35 -1.53 5.69
N ILE A 175 -13.54 -2.81 6.04
CA ILE A 175 -14.42 -3.73 5.29
C ILE A 175 -15.88 -3.38 5.54
N MET A 176 -16.56 -2.88 4.50
CA MET A 176 -17.96 -2.43 4.56
C MET A 176 -18.96 -3.53 4.24
N TYR A 177 -18.63 -4.44 3.30
CA TYR A 177 -19.50 -5.56 2.92
C TYR A 177 -18.70 -6.82 2.62
N ILE A 178 -19.29 -7.97 2.93
CA ILE A 178 -18.81 -9.31 2.55
C ILE A 178 -19.98 -10.15 2.07
N GLU A 179 -19.83 -10.80 0.92
CA GLU A 179 -20.57 -12.00 0.52
C GLU A 179 -19.54 -13.11 0.21
N ASP A 180 -19.72 -14.27 0.80
CA ASP A 180 -18.75 -15.38 0.83
C ASP A 180 -19.44 -16.76 0.86
N SER A 181 -20.77 -16.80 0.62
CA SER A 181 -21.64 -17.98 0.74
C SER A 181 -21.98 -18.65 -0.60
N ARG A 182 -21.51 -18.10 -1.73
CA ARG A 182 -21.87 -18.55 -3.09
C ARG A 182 -20.82 -19.50 -3.65
N ASP A 183 -21.26 -20.49 -4.42
CA ASP A 183 -20.40 -21.59 -4.88
C ASP A 183 -20.55 -21.94 -6.38
N LYS A 184 -21.46 -21.28 -7.10
CA LYS A 184 -21.74 -21.59 -8.52
C LYS A 184 -21.07 -20.61 -9.47
N GLN A 185 -20.29 -21.13 -10.40
CA GLN A 185 -19.95 -20.44 -11.64
C GLN A 185 -21.19 -20.28 -12.53
N GLN A 186 -21.25 -19.19 -13.28
CA GLN A 186 -22.24 -18.87 -14.30
C GLN A 186 -21.54 -18.22 -15.50
N HIS A 187 -22.10 -18.39 -16.69
CA HIS A 187 -21.52 -17.81 -17.90
C HIS A 187 -21.64 -16.27 -17.89
N PRO A 188 -20.59 -15.50 -18.24
CA PRO A 188 -20.62 -14.04 -18.21
C PRO A 188 -21.70 -13.47 -19.14
N LYS A 189 -21.81 -13.96 -20.38
CA LYS A 189 -22.90 -13.54 -21.30
C LYS A 189 -24.24 -14.14 -20.90
N ARG A 190 -25.25 -13.28 -20.76
CA ARG A 190 -26.63 -13.57 -20.33
C ARG A 190 -27.32 -14.69 -21.13
N TRP A 191 -27.19 -14.67 -22.45
CA TRP A 191 -27.83 -15.62 -23.36
C TRP A 191 -27.29 -17.07 -23.29
N LEU A 192 -26.21 -17.29 -22.54
CA LEU A 192 -25.58 -18.60 -22.29
C LEU A 192 -25.65 -18.99 -20.80
N ARG A 193 -26.43 -18.27 -19.99
CA ARG A 193 -26.45 -18.35 -18.53
C ARG A 193 -27.70 -19.06 -18.02
N ASN A 194 -27.53 -19.97 -17.05
CA ASN A 194 -28.63 -20.82 -16.54
C ASN A 194 -29.27 -20.32 -15.24
N ALA A 195 -28.65 -19.36 -14.54
CA ALA A 195 -29.16 -18.71 -13.33
C ALA A 195 -28.72 -17.24 -13.25
N LYS A 196 -29.15 -16.50 -12.23
CA LYS A 196 -28.53 -15.20 -11.89
C LYS A 196 -27.06 -15.42 -11.49
N CYS A 197 -26.19 -14.46 -11.80
CA CYS A 197 -24.85 -14.43 -11.23
C CYS A 197 -24.95 -13.97 -9.77
N PHE A 198 -24.57 -14.87 -8.86
CA PHE A 198 -24.37 -14.58 -7.45
C PHE A 198 -22.86 -14.64 -7.17
N ASN A 199 -22.24 -13.48 -7.07
CA ASN A 199 -20.81 -13.34 -6.83
C ASN A 199 -20.52 -13.45 -5.31
N ASN A 200 -19.36 -13.99 -4.94
CA ASN A 200 -18.75 -13.62 -3.66
C ASN A 200 -17.97 -12.32 -3.87
N PHE A 201 -18.00 -11.42 -2.89
CA PHE A 201 -17.32 -10.14 -2.96
C PHE A 201 -16.96 -9.56 -1.59
N VAL A 202 -15.98 -8.67 -1.58
CA VAL A 202 -15.62 -7.79 -0.45
C VAL A 202 -15.63 -6.35 -0.95
N TRP A 203 -16.18 -5.43 -0.15
CA TRP A 203 -15.97 -3.98 -0.32
C TRP A 203 -15.15 -3.43 0.83
N ILE A 204 -14.13 -2.63 0.52
CA ILE A 204 -13.33 -1.86 1.48
C ILE A 204 -13.53 -0.37 1.19
N LYS A 205 -13.69 0.44 2.24
CA LYS A 205 -13.71 1.91 2.20
C LYS A 205 -12.37 2.46 2.67
N HIS A 206 -11.86 3.48 1.98
CA HIS A 206 -10.58 4.11 2.22
C HIS A 206 -10.73 5.54 2.79
N ASP A 207 -9.67 6.06 3.42
CA ASP A 207 -9.67 7.38 4.08
C ASP A 207 -9.90 8.57 3.13
N ASN A 208 -9.54 8.42 1.85
CA ASN A 208 -9.86 9.42 0.81
C ASN A 208 -11.34 9.42 0.38
N GLY A 209 -12.14 8.48 0.88
CA GLY A 209 -13.55 8.31 0.52
C GLY A 209 -13.79 7.39 -0.67
N GLU A 210 -12.76 6.89 -1.35
CA GLU A 210 -12.89 5.86 -2.38
C GLU A 210 -13.17 4.49 -1.74
N TRP A 211 -13.78 3.60 -2.50
CA TRP A 211 -14.10 2.23 -2.11
C TRP A 211 -13.51 1.28 -3.16
N THR A 212 -12.87 0.18 -2.73
CA THR A 212 -12.42 -0.91 -3.59
C THR A 212 -13.29 -2.15 -3.43
N LYS A 213 -13.61 -2.82 -4.55
CA LYS A 213 -14.25 -4.14 -4.56
C LYS A 213 -13.29 -5.23 -4.99
N TYR A 214 -13.49 -6.41 -4.44
CA TYR A 214 -12.81 -7.65 -4.79
C TYR A 214 -13.92 -8.68 -5.02
N SER A 215 -14.04 -9.24 -6.22
CA SER A 215 -15.17 -10.09 -6.62
C SER A 215 -14.74 -11.42 -7.24
N HIS A 216 -15.66 -12.38 -7.26
CA HIS A 216 -15.53 -13.77 -7.75
C HIS A 216 -14.68 -14.71 -6.88
N MET A 217 -14.44 -14.31 -5.63
CA MET A 217 -13.66 -15.03 -4.63
C MET A 217 -14.22 -16.43 -4.31
N GLN A 218 -13.36 -17.36 -3.88
CA GLN A 218 -13.78 -18.72 -3.53
C GLN A 218 -14.63 -18.78 -2.25
N LEU A 219 -15.66 -19.63 -2.26
CA LEU A 219 -16.57 -19.90 -1.13
C LEU A 219 -15.83 -20.04 0.20
N GLY A 220 -16.28 -19.31 1.22
CA GLY A 220 -15.74 -19.40 2.58
C GLY A 220 -14.32 -18.86 2.77
N THR A 221 -13.66 -18.37 1.72
CA THR A 221 -12.24 -17.96 1.83
C THR A 221 -12.08 -16.60 2.51
N THR A 222 -13.12 -15.77 2.51
CA THR A 222 -13.10 -14.48 3.22
C THR A 222 -13.35 -14.67 4.72
N THR A 223 -14.45 -15.34 5.06
CA THR A 223 -14.99 -15.40 6.42
C THR A 223 -14.40 -16.54 7.24
N ALA A 224 -14.16 -17.71 6.65
CA ALA A 224 -13.61 -18.87 7.37
C ALA A 224 -12.08 -18.97 7.24
N LYS A 225 -11.51 -18.74 6.05
CA LYS A 225 -10.06 -18.88 5.81
C LYS A 225 -9.26 -17.62 6.15
N ALA A 226 -9.65 -16.46 5.63
CA ALA A 226 -9.01 -15.17 5.96
C ALA A 226 -9.52 -14.57 7.29
N LYS A 227 -10.62 -15.09 7.85
CA LYS A 227 -11.23 -14.70 9.13
C LYS A 227 -11.67 -13.23 9.20
N ARG A 228 -11.99 -12.63 8.05
CA ARG A 228 -12.48 -11.25 7.95
C ARG A 228 -13.98 -11.17 8.23
N LYS A 229 -14.41 -10.05 8.80
CA LYS A 229 -15.80 -9.65 9.02
C LYS A 229 -16.00 -8.18 8.63
N VAL A 230 -17.25 -7.78 8.42
CA VAL A 230 -17.62 -6.36 8.26
C VAL A 230 -17.22 -5.58 9.53
N GLY A 231 -16.68 -4.38 9.35
CA GLY A 231 -16.08 -3.54 10.38
C GLY A 231 -14.61 -3.87 10.71
N ASP A 232 -14.00 -4.89 10.10
CA ASP A 232 -12.55 -5.08 10.20
C ASP A 232 -11.82 -3.98 9.46
N HIS A 233 -10.87 -3.34 10.15
CA HIS A 233 -9.84 -2.53 9.50
C HIS A 233 -8.74 -3.45 8.97
N VAL A 234 -8.26 -3.18 7.76
CA VAL A 234 -7.22 -3.93 7.06
C VAL A 234 -6.14 -3.00 6.52
N GLN A 235 -4.92 -3.50 6.37
CA GLN A 235 -3.77 -2.76 5.82
C GLN A 235 -3.46 -3.19 4.39
N GLN A 236 -2.75 -2.38 3.62
CA GLN A 236 -2.30 -2.75 2.27
C GLN A 236 -1.51 -4.09 2.31
N GLY A 237 -1.98 -5.10 1.56
CA GLY A 237 -1.40 -6.43 1.55
C GLY A 237 -2.03 -7.43 2.54
N ASP A 238 -3.01 -7.02 3.35
CA ASP A 238 -3.77 -7.95 4.20
C ASP A 238 -4.52 -9.00 3.37
N TYR A 239 -4.40 -10.27 3.74
CA TYR A 239 -5.09 -11.37 3.03
C TYR A 239 -6.61 -11.28 3.17
N LEU A 240 -7.31 -11.26 2.03
CA LEU A 240 -8.77 -11.18 1.96
C LEU A 240 -9.43 -12.52 1.61
N GLY A 241 -8.80 -13.36 0.79
CA GLY A 241 -9.36 -14.65 0.35
C GLY A 241 -8.67 -15.16 -0.92
N ASP A 242 -9.23 -16.18 -1.57
CA ASP A 242 -8.63 -16.77 -2.79
C ASP A 242 -9.40 -16.38 -4.07
N GLU A 243 -8.66 -16.21 -5.17
CA GLU A 243 -9.19 -16.05 -6.52
C GLU A 243 -10.04 -17.25 -6.93
N GLY A 244 -11.25 -17.00 -7.43
CA GLY A 244 -12.23 -18.02 -7.75
C GLY A 244 -12.92 -17.80 -9.09
N HIS A 245 -13.99 -18.55 -9.28
CA HIS A 245 -14.83 -18.57 -10.47
C HIS A 245 -16.32 -18.46 -10.08
N VAL A 246 -16.61 -17.79 -8.95
CA VAL A 246 -17.95 -17.75 -8.35
C VAL A 246 -18.77 -16.61 -8.95
N GLY A 247 -20.01 -16.90 -9.35
CA GLY A 247 -20.87 -15.96 -10.06
C GLY A 247 -20.46 -15.84 -11.53
N CYS A 248 -20.38 -14.62 -12.06
CA CYS A 248 -20.18 -14.37 -13.50
C CYS A 248 -18.77 -14.64 -14.05
N ALA A 249 -17.84 -15.18 -13.25
CA ALA A 249 -16.46 -15.36 -13.66
C ALA A 249 -16.23 -16.58 -14.55
N TRP A 250 -15.79 -16.35 -15.78
CA TRP A 250 -15.15 -17.36 -16.63
C TRP A 250 -13.96 -16.71 -17.38
N PRO A 251 -12.72 -17.25 -17.30
CA PRO A 251 -12.25 -18.30 -16.39
C PRO A 251 -12.22 -17.81 -14.93
N ALA A 252 -11.51 -18.49 -14.02
CA ALA A 252 -11.23 -17.95 -12.69
C ALA A 252 -10.40 -16.66 -12.79
N HIS A 253 -10.80 -15.63 -12.04
CA HIS A 253 -10.18 -14.29 -12.04
C HIS A 253 -10.63 -13.49 -10.81
N LEU A 254 -9.86 -12.44 -10.47
CA LEU A 254 -10.30 -11.36 -9.59
C LEU A 254 -10.91 -10.25 -10.45
N HIS A 255 -12.17 -9.92 -10.18
CA HIS A 255 -12.79 -8.71 -10.69
C HIS A 255 -12.66 -7.58 -9.66
N PHE A 256 -12.13 -6.43 -10.10
CA PHE A 256 -11.75 -5.30 -9.25
C PHE A 256 -12.28 -3.98 -9.80
N GLU A 257 -12.86 -3.15 -8.93
CA GLU A 257 -13.35 -1.82 -9.27
C GLU A 257 -13.07 -0.82 -8.14
N VAL A 258 -12.83 0.44 -8.50
CA VAL A 258 -12.72 1.57 -7.57
C VAL A 258 -13.86 2.53 -7.85
N VAL A 259 -14.57 2.93 -6.81
CA VAL A 259 -15.71 3.85 -6.86
C VAL A 259 -15.52 4.92 -5.80
N GLN A 260 -15.90 6.16 -6.12
CA GLN A 260 -16.09 7.26 -5.17
C GLN A 260 -17.60 7.51 -5.03
N PRO A 261 -18.29 6.94 -4.02
CA PRO A 261 -19.73 7.09 -3.87
C PRO A 261 -20.17 8.55 -3.69
N SER A 262 -21.37 8.89 -4.18
CA SER A 262 -22.06 10.16 -3.91
C SER A 262 -22.64 10.23 -2.50
N ILE A 263 -22.98 9.08 -1.92
CA ILE A 263 -23.61 8.93 -0.61
C ILE A 263 -22.66 8.24 0.38
N SER A 264 -22.78 8.52 1.67
CA SER A 264 -21.79 8.11 2.68
C SER A 264 -21.78 6.62 3.01
N ASN A 265 -22.95 5.97 2.92
CA ASN A 265 -23.18 4.55 3.21
C ASN A 265 -24.09 3.93 2.12
N PRO A 266 -23.58 3.74 0.88
CA PRO A 266 -24.31 3.09 -0.20
C PRO A 266 -24.61 1.62 0.12
N THR A 267 -25.79 1.14 -0.25
CA THR A 267 -26.17 -0.27 -0.23
C THR A 267 -25.56 -1.04 -1.41
N VAL A 268 -25.63 -2.38 -1.37
CA VAL A 268 -25.14 -3.27 -2.44
C VAL A 268 -26.24 -4.24 -2.90
N ASP A 269 -26.31 -4.52 -4.20
CA ASP A 269 -27.15 -5.61 -4.71
C ASP A 269 -26.65 -6.97 -4.17
N PRO A 270 -27.52 -7.80 -3.55
CA PRO A 270 -27.14 -9.05 -2.88
C PRO A 270 -26.85 -10.23 -3.85
N ALA A 271 -26.63 -9.96 -5.14
CA ALA A 271 -26.20 -10.92 -6.14
C ALA A 271 -24.93 -10.47 -6.89
N SER A 272 -24.86 -9.24 -7.39
CA SER A 272 -23.68 -8.72 -8.10
C SER A 272 -22.65 -8.06 -7.18
N GLY A 273 -23.08 -7.61 -5.99
CA GLY A 273 -22.30 -6.74 -5.12
C GLY A 273 -22.05 -5.36 -5.69
N GLU A 274 -22.83 -4.91 -6.68
CA GLU A 274 -22.75 -3.56 -7.26
C GLU A 274 -23.38 -2.53 -6.31
N LEU A 275 -22.79 -1.35 -6.21
CA LEU A 275 -23.25 -0.30 -5.29
C LEU A 275 -24.50 0.40 -5.84
N GLU A 276 -25.49 0.56 -4.97
CA GLU A 276 -26.66 1.41 -5.23
C GLU A 276 -26.25 2.88 -5.01
N LEU A 277 -26.15 3.64 -6.09
CA LEU A 277 -25.69 5.04 -6.11
C LEU A 277 -26.76 5.98 -6.66
N GLU A 278 -26.75 7.23 -6.21
CA GLU A 278 -27.64 8.26 -6.75
C GLU A 278 -27.11 8.75 -8.11
N GLY A 279 -27.77 8.36 -9.21
CA GLY A 279 -27.46 8.83 -10.56
C GLY A 279 -26.79 7.78 -11.45
N ASP A 280 -25.89 8.22 -12.33
CA ASP A 280 -25.19 7.35 -13.28
C ASP A 280 -23.89 6.80 -12.67
N TYR A 281 -23.76 5.47 -12.65
CA TYR A 281 -22.60 4.73 -12.15
C TYR A 281 -21.26 5.26 -12.69
N TYR A 282 -21.21 5.61 -13.98
CA TYR A 282 -19.98 6.04 -14.64
C TYR A 282 -19.46 7.41 -14.15
N GLN A 283 -20.26 8.17 -13.38
CA GLN A 283 -19.80 9.40 -12.73
C GLN A 283 -18.95 9.12 -11.47
N TYR A 284 -19.06 7.91 -10.91
CA TYR A 284 -18.51 7.51 -9.61
C TYR A 284 -17.36 6.53 -9.71
N VAL A 285 -17.26 5.73 -10.77
CA VAL A 285 -16.06 4.91 -11.05
C VAL A 285 -14.79 5.75 -11.10
N ARG A 286 -13.64 5.14 -10.79
CA ARG A 286 -12.31 5.75 -10.85
C ARG A 286 -11.33 4.82 -11.54
N ASN A 287 -10.54 5.35 -12.48
CA ASN A 287 -9.48 4.57 -13.13
C ASN A 287 -8.33 4.34 -12.10
N PRO A 288 -8.10 3.11 -11.61
CA PRO A 288 -7.24 2.89 -10.45
C PRO A 288 -5.76 3.10 -10.77
N ARG A 289 -5.04 3.79 -9.88
CA ARG A 289 -3.59 3.98 -9.98
C ARG A 289 -2.88 2.93 -9.13
N PHE A 290 -1.90 2.26 -9.72
CA PHE A 290 -1.13 1.21 -9.07
C PHE A 290 0.33 1.60 -8.87
N LEU A 291 0.92 1.16 -7.75
CA LEU A 291 2.35 1.26 -7.47
C LEU A 291 3.13 0.20 -8.28
N GLY A 292 4.05 0.65 -9.13
CA GLY A 292 4.98 -0.20 -9.87
C GLY A 292 6.44 0.24 -9.73
N PRO A 293 7.41 -0.56 -10.19
CA PRO A 293 8.85 -0.28 -10.03
C PRO A 293 9.33 1.03 -10.68
N GLN A 294 8.57 1.56 -11.65
CA GLN A 294 8.88 2.81 -12.36
C GLN A 294 7.96 3.98 -11.96
N GLY A 295 7.20 3.85 -10.86
CA GLY A 295 6.24 4.85 -10.38
C GLY A 295 4.79 4.39 -10.53
N THR A 296 3.85 5.34 -10.61
CA THR A 296 2.41 5.03 -10.68
C THR A 296 1.96 4.72 -12.09
N PHE A 297 1.22 3.61 -12.29
CA PHE A 297 0.72 3.18 -13.59
C PHE A 297 -0.77 2.78 -13.56
N THR A 298 -1.36 2.58 -14.73
CA THR A 298 -2.69 1.96 -14.93
C THR A 298 -2.52 0.69 -15.77
N PHE A 299 -3.39 -0.30 -15.60
CA PHE A 299 -3.31 -1.54 -16.37
C PHE A 299 -3.61 -1.35 -17.86
N ALA A 300 -2.86 -2.05 -18.73
CA ALA A 300 -3.16 -2.25 -20.15
C ALA A 300 -3.88 -3.59 -20.36
N ASP A 301 -4.67 -3.74 -21.42
CA ASP A 301 -5.33 -5.03 -21.74
C ASP A 301 -4.32 -6.07 -22.23
N GLY A 302 -4.51 -7.33 -21.87
CA GLY A 302 -3.66 -8.46 -22.27
C GLY A 302 -2.23 -8.43 -21.71
N ALA A 303 -1.89 -7.46 -20.85
CA ALA A 303 -0.54 -7.30 -20.32
C ALA A 303 -0.30 -8.13 -19.04
N ASP A 304 0.92 -8.66 -18.91
CA ASP A 304 1.38 -9.43 -17.75
C ASP A 304 2.20 -8.55 -16.79
N TYR A 305 1.95 -8.71 -15.50
CA TYR A 305 2.58 -7.99 -14.39
C TYR A 305 3.11 -8.96 -13.34
N VAL A 306 4.07 -8.52 -12.52
CA VAL A 306 4.49 -9.22 -11.30
C VAL A 306 4.18 -8.34 -10.11
N VAL A 307 3.41 -8.86 -9.17
CA VAL A 307 3.03 -8.13 -7.95
C VAL A 307 4.20 -8.08 -6.99
N GLY A 308 4.55 -6.88 -6.53
CA GLY A 308 5.73 -6.64 -5.68
C GLY A 308 7.04 -6.78 -6.47
N GLY A 309 7.87 -5.74 -6.44
CA GLY A 309 9.19 -5.79 -7.06
C GLY A 309 10.13 -6.73 -6.31
N LYS A 310 10.15 -8.02 -6.70
CA LYS A 310 10.87 -9.13 -6.03
C LYS A 310 10.54 -9.29 -4.54
N SER A 311 9.61 -10.20 -4.24
CA SER A 311 9.54 -10.87 -2.94
C SER A 311 10.80 -11.71 -2.67
N GLY A 312 11.33 -11.69 -1.45
CA GLY A 312 12.29 -12.70 -0.97
C GLY A 312 13.77 -12.30 -0.94
N CYS A 313 14.10 -11.01 -0.88
CA CYS A 313 15.48 -10.57 -0.62
C CYS A 313 15.95 -10.99 0.80
N LYS A 314 17.26 -11.15 0.99
CA LYS A 314 17.90 -11.44 2.29
C LYS A 314 18.89 -10.34 2.68
N LYS A 315 19.40 -9.62 1.69
CA LYS A 315 20.30 -8.47 1.78
C LYS A 315 20.01 -7.50 0.62
N ASP A 316 20.56 -6.30 0.68
CA ASP A 316 20.34 -5.27 -0.33
C ASP A 316 20.80 -5.71 -1.73
N ASP A 317 21.91 -6.45 -1.86
CA ASP A 317 22.41 -6.98 -3.14
C ASP A 317 21.45 -7.93 -3.88
N ASP A 318 20.39 -8.43 -3.24
CA ASP A 318 19.38 -9.29 -3.90
C ASP A 318 18.33 -8.46 -4.68
N CYS A 319 18.29 -7.15 -4.40
CA CYS A 319 17.43 -6.13 -5.01
C CYS A 319 18.09 -5.49 -6.25
N ASN A 320 17.39 -4.56 -6.90
CA ASN A 320 17.92 -3.82 -8.04
C ASN A 320 18.49 -2.46 -7.60
N ASP A 321 19.31 -1.84 -8.44
CA ASP A 321 19.86 -0.50 -8.18
C ASP A 321 18.75 0.51 -7.80
N GLY A 322 19.01 1.30 -6.77
CA GLY A 322 18.02 2.24 -6.23
C GLY A 322 17.03 1.65 -5.22
N GLN A 323 17.18 0.38 -4.83
CA GLN A 323 16.37 -0.28 -3.80
C GLN A 323 17.23 -0.77 -2.61
N TYR A 324 16.58 -1.03 -1.48
CA TYR A 324 17.11 -1.75 -0.32
C TYR A 324 16.18 -2.91 0.07
N CYS A 325 16.70 -3.90 0.78
CA CYS A 325 15.91 -4.99 1.34
C CYS A 325 15.48 -4.64 2.76
N ASN A 326 14.18 -4.71 3.09
CA ASN A 326 13.69 -4.46 4.46
C ASN A 326 13.97 -5.61 5.46
N ALA A 327 15.06 -6.36 5.26
CA ALA A 327 15.47 -7.47 6.10
C ALA A 327 15.82 -7.01 7.52
N GLY A 328 15.04 -7.48 8.50
CA GLY A 328 15.26 -7.20 9.93
C GLY A 328 13.99 -7.22 10.77
N ILE A 329 12.83 -6.94 10.17
CA ILE A 329 11.54 -6.88 10.89
C ILE A 329 10.81 -8.24 10.87
N ASP A 330 10.77 -8.92 9.72
CA ASP A 330 10.27 -10.30 9.60
C ASP A 330 11.01 -11.04 8.47
N LEU A 331 11.91 -11.96 8.85
CA LEU A 331 12.74 -12.74 7.93
C LEU A 331 11.96 -13.63 6.95
N THR A 332 10.63 -13.75 7.09
CA THR A 332 9.75 -14.50 6.19
C THR A 332 9.00 -13.62 5.17
N LYS A 333 9.10 -12.28 5.27
CA LYS A 333 8.32 -11.33 4.45
C LYS A 333 9.15 -10.22 3.77
N ASN A 334 10.47 -10.41 3.66
CA ASN A 334 11.37 -9.41 3.09
C ASN A 334 11.02 -9.05 1.62
N ALA A 335 11.07 -7.75 1.30
CA ALA A 335 10.81 -7.19 -0.02
C ALA A 335 11.80 -6.05 -0.36
N CYS A 336 12.02 -5.83 -1.65
CA CYS A 336 12.87 -4.74 -2.15
C CYS A 336 12.09 -3.43 -2.22
N LEU A 337 12.41 -2.49 -1.34
CA LEU A 337 11.78 -1.16 -1.24
C LEU A 337 12.69 -0.08 -1.88
N PRO A 338 12.15 0.98 -2.49
CA PRO A 338 12.97 2.07 -3.01
C PRO A 338 13.82 2.75 -1.93
N LEU A 339 15.03 3.19 -2.28
CA LEU A 339 15.87 4.01 -1.40
C LEU A 339 15.20 5.36 -1.11
N LYS A 340 15.23 5.74 0.16
CA LYS A 340 14.61 6.95 0.73
C LYS A 340 15.49 8.18 0.51
N SER A 341 14.85 9.33 0.37
CA SER A 341 15.46 10.64 0.11
C SER A 341 15.81 11.37 1.40
N ASP A 342 16.60 12.45 1.31
CA ASP A 342 16.89 13.32 2.45
C ASP A 342 15.60 13.75 3.19
N ASN A 343 15.66 13.73 4.52
CA ASN A 343 14.61 14.02 5.51
C ASN A 343 13.52 12.94 5.70
N GLU A 344 13.43 11.92 4.83
CA GLU A 344 12.53 10.78 5.01
C GLU A 344 12.93 9.90 6.20
N ALA A 345 11.97 9.15 6.78
CA ALA A 345 12.17 8.41 8.03
C ALA A 345 12.91 7.07 7.81
N CYS A 346 13.91 6.78 8.65
CA CYS A 346 14.74 5.57 8.59
C CYS A 346 14.96 4.97 9.99
N GLU A 347 15.32 3.68 10.02
CA GLU A 347 15.52 2.96 11.30
C GLU A 347 16.66 3.53 12.14
N ALA A 348 16.39 3.73 13.44
CA ALA A 348 17.31 4.40 14.36
C ALA A 348 18.64 3.66 14.57
N VAL A 349 18.69 2.36 14.26
CA VAL A 349 19.91 1.53 14.25
C VAL A 349 20.01 0.86 12.87
N GLY A 350 21.15 1.01 12.20
CA GLY A 350 21.40 0.38 10.90
C GLY A 350 20.69 1.00 9.69
N GLY A 351 19.68 1.87 9.89
CA GLY A 351 18.81 2.40 8.83
C GLY A 351 19.48 3.23 7.72
N GLY A 352 20.80 3.42 7.73
CA GLY A 352 21.54 4.10 6.66
C GLY A 352 21.39 3.42 5.30
N HIS A 353 21.31 2.08 5.26
CA HIS A 353 21.08 1.32 4.01
C HIS A 353 19.73 1.62 3.34
N GLN A 354 18.78 2.22 4.07
CA GLN A 354 17.46 2.60 3.55
C GLN A 354 17.50 3.92 2.76
N CYS A 355 18.61 4.67 2.84
CA CYS A 355 18.74 6.03 2.36
C CYS A 355 19.61 6.09 1.09
N LYS A 356 19.26 6.92 0.11
CA LYS A 356 20.03 7.16 -1.13
C LYS A 356 21.50 7.57 -0.88
N SER A 357 21.77 8.17 0.28
CA SER A 357 23.09 8.61 0.74
C SER A 357 23.88 7.56 1.52
N GLY A 358 23.26 6.43 1.89
CA GLY A 358 23.80 5.48 2.87
C GLY A 358 23.82 6.00 4.32
N LYS A 359 23.19 7.15 4.63
CA LYS A 359 23.28 7.82 5.94
C LYS A 359 21.91 8.10 6.55
N CYS A 360 21.75 7.67 7.80
CA CYS A 360 20.58 7.84 8.66
C CYS A 360 21.04 8.29 10.05
N GLN A 361 20.44 9.33 10.61
CA GLN A 361 20.71 9.80 11.98
C GLN A 361 19.45 10.49 12.54
N TYR A 362 19.21 10.34 13.85
CA TYR A 362 17.96 10.75 14.53
C TYR A 362 16.68 10.30 13.80
N GLY A 363 16.73 9.11 13.19
CA GLY A 363 15.62 8.53 12.42
C GLY A 363 15.33 9.22 11.08
N ARG A 364 16.25 10.05 10.55
CA ARG A 364 16.12 10.71 9.24
C ARG A 364 17.28 10.40 8.29
N CYS A 365 16.94 10.13 7.04
CA CYS A 365 17.91 10.08 5.96
C CYS A 365 18.49 11.47 5.71
N TYR A 366 19.77 11.57 5.39
CA TYR A 366 20.41 12.84 5.01
C TYR A 366 21.61 12.60 4.10
N THR A 367 21.94 13.53 3.23
CA THR A 367 23.19 13.52 2.46
C THR A 367 24.19 14.45 3.17
N PRO A 368 25.40 13.98 3.53
CA PRO A 368 26.41 14.85 4.12
C PRO A 368 26.75 16.02 3.20
N GLN A 369 26.85 17.23 3.75
CA GLN A 369 27.16 18.46 3.02
C GLN A 369 26.27 18.71 1.78
N SER A 370 24.97 18.37 1.85
CA SER A 370 23.99 18.71 0.81
C SER A 370 23.32 20.06 1.02
N VAL A 371 23.11 20.48 2.28
CA VAL A 371 22.29 21.62 2.67
C VAL A 371 23.12 22.91 2.73
N ASP A 372 22.75 23.91 1.94
CA ASP A 372 23.37 25.24 1.98
C ASP A 372 23.01 26.02 3.26
N PRO A 373 23.89 26.90 3.76
CA PRO A 373 23.59 27.77 4.90
C PRO A 373 22.28 28.55 4.72
N GLY A 374 21.44 28.59 5.77
CA GLY A 374 20.10 29.15 5.73
C GLY A 374 18.97 28.19 5.30
N ASN A 375 19.29 27.00 4.77
CA ASN A 375 18.28 25.97 4.47
C ASN A 375 18.03 25.01 5.66
N THR A 376 16.89 24.31 5.62
CA THR A 376 16.45 23.37 6.66
C THR A 376 17.39 22.17 6.79
N CYS A 377 17.68 21.77 8.03
CA CYS A 377 18.45 20.58 8.39
C CYS A 377 17.85 19.90 9.64
N TYR A 378 18.34 18.69 9.94
CA TYR A 378 17.99 17.92 11.15
C TYR A 378 19.20 17.25 11.81
N VAL A 379 20.40 17.44 11.23
CA VAL A 379 21.70 16.95 11.70
C VAL A 379 22.79 17.91 11.24
N ASN A 380 23.87 18.04 12.01
CA ASN A 380 25.02 18.89 11.66
C ASN A 380 25.67 18.51 10.33
N ASP A 381 25.94 17.22 10.14
CA ASP A 381 26.67 16.68 8.97
C ASP A 381 26.02 17.00 7.61
N ALA A 382 24.71 17.29 7.58
CA ALA A 382 24.00 17.66 6.36
C ALA A 382 24.40 19.06 5.85
N CYS A 383 24.90 19.94 6.71
CA CYS A 383 25.27 21.30 6.36
C CYS A 383 26.59 21.36 5.59
N LYS A 384 26.60 22.08 4.46
CA LYS A 384 27.82 22.38 3.67
C LYS A 384 28.84 23.22 4.43
N ALA A 385 28.33 24.13 5.25
CA ALA A 385 29.07 24.97 6.18
C ALA A 385 28.14 25.37 7.33
N GLY A 386 28.72 25.70 8.48
CA GLY A 386 27.95 25.82 9.73
C GLY A 386 27.68 24.47 10.39
N GLN A 387 26.90 24.53 11.45
CA GLN A 387 26.27 23.40 12.13
C GLN A 387 24.75 23.56 11.96
N CYS A 388 23.97 22.51 12.22
CA CYS A 388 22.53 22.65 12.22
C CYS A 388 22.09 23.32 13.53
N SER A 389 21.11 24.23 13.47
CA SER A 389 20.51 24.85 14.66
C SER A 389 19.52 23.92 15.38
N ASP A 390 19.66 22.59 15.22
CA ASP A 390 18.73 21.62 15.79
C ASP A 390 18.99 21.31 17.26
N LEU A 391 17.99 20.66 17.87
CA LEU A 391 18.11 19.98 19.15
C LEU A 391 17.84 18.49 18.91
N GLN A 392 18.87 17.77 18.46
CA GLN A 392 18.92 16.32 18.31
C GLN A 392 17.82 15.75 17.41
N GLY A 393 17.72 16.25 16.16
CA GLY A 393 16.77 15.75 15.16
C GLY A 393 15.46 16.52 15.06
N VAL A 394 15.27 17.56 15.89
CA VAL A 394 14.26 18.60 15.67
C VAL A 394 14.57 19.39 14.39
N LYS A 395 13.58 20.02 13.76
CA LYS A 395 13.80 20.85 12.55
C LYS A 395 14.67 22.08 12.89
N GLY A 396 15.88 22.13 12.34
CA GLY A 396 16.81 23.25 12.43
C GLY A 396 17.11 23.91 11.09
N VAL A 397 18.08 24.84 11.10
CA VAL A 397 18.61 25.54 9.92
C VAL A 397 20.13 25.57 9.98
N CYS A 398 20.82 25.41 8.84
CA CYS A 398 22.29 25.44 8.79
C CYS A 398 22.83 26.86 9.06
N VAL A 399 23.59 27.02 10.16
CA VAL A 399 24.11 28.30 10.67
C VAL A 399 25.51 28.14 11.24
N CYS A 400 26.35 29.18 11.17
CA CYS A 400 27.63 29.13 11.87
C CYS A 400 27.47 29.38 13.38
N GLN A 401 28.34 28.79 14.20
CA GLN A 401 28.51 29.12 15.60
C GLN A 401 29.87 29.78 15.88
N ASN A 402 30.88 29.47 15.07
CA ASN A 402 32.23 30.02 15.13
C ASN A 402 32.87 30.05 13.72
N ASP A 403 34.05 30.64 13.59
CA ASP A 403 34.72 30.82 12.29
C ASP A 403 35.20 29.51 11.65
N ALA A 404 35.56 28.49 12.43
CA ALA A 404 35.99 27.21 11.88
C ALA A 404 34.84 26.45 11.20
N ASP A 405 33.58 26.68 11.62
CA ASP A 405 32.41 26.12 10.93
C ASP A 405 32.26 26.65 9.49
N CYS A 406 32.93 27.75 9.14
CA CYS A 406 32.85 28.36 7.80
C CYS A 406 33.79 27.73 6.77
N GLY A 407 34.67 26.79 7.16
CA GLY A 407 35.50 25.97 6.27
C GLY A 407 36.55 26.72 5.43
N ASP A 408 36.66 28.04 5.58
CA ASP A 408 37.45 28.92 4.74
C ASP A 408 38.14 29.98 5.61
N THR A 409 39.47 30.07 5.49
CA THR A 409 40.29 31.01 6.25
C THR A 409 39.95 32.48 5.99
N ASP A 410 39.41 32.79 4.80
CA ASP A 410 38.98 34.12 4.38
C ASP A 410 37.50 34.41 4.73
N LYS A 411 36.86 33.57 5.57
CA LYS A 411 35.52 33.80 6.12
C LYS A 411 35.49 33.89 7.65
N TYR A 412 34.42 34.49 8.18
CA TYR A 412 34.12 34.62 9.61
C TYR A 412 32.62 34.40 9.88
N CYS A 413 32.25 34.08 11.11
CA CYS A 413 30.85 33.93 11.53
C CYS A 413 30.29 35.25 12.12
N ASP A 414 29.16 35.73 11.59
CA ASP A 414 28.56 37.03 11.98
C ASP A 414 27.73 37.01 13.29
N ARG A 415 28.04 36.06 14.18
CA ARG A 415 27.32 35.70 15.40
C ARG A 415 26.81 36.91 16.19
N GLY A 416 25.48 36.99 16.33
CA GLY A 416 24.81 37.83 17.34
C GLY A 416 24.67 39.33 17.00
N MET A 417 24.73 39.74 15.74
CA MET A 417 24.63 41.18 15.39
C MET A 417 23.20 41.75 15.27
N ASP A 418 22.17 40.96 14.92
CA ASP A 418 20.83 41.50 14.58
C ASP A 418 19.63 40.54 14.71
N PHE A 419 19.68 39.53 15.59
CA PHE A 419 18.66 38.48 15.78
C PHE A 419 18.38 37.56 14.58
N LYS A 420 19.12 37.66 13.47
CA LYS A 420 18.99 36.74 12.33
C LYS A 420 19.80 35.46 12.56
N LEU A 421 19.56 34.48 11.68
CA LEU A 421 20.35 33.25 11.57
C LEU A 421 21.81 33.61 11.24
N ASN A 422 22.77 33.12 12.04
CA ASN A 422 24.19 33.39 11.84
C ASN A 422 24.66 32.81 10.49
N ALA A 423 25.40 33.59 9.71
CA ALA A 423 25.92 33.23 8.41
C ALA A 423 27.44 33.48 8.30
N CYS A 424 28.09 32.67 7.48
CA CYS A 424 29.48 32.87 7.12
C CYS A 424 29.61 34.06 6.15
N ARG A 425 30.45 35.04 6.51
CA ARG A 425 30.74 36.25 5.74
C ARG A 425 32.21 36.26 5.33
N THR A 426 32.54 36.87 4.20
CA THR A 426 33.93 37.12 3.80
C THR A 426 34.59 38.08 4.79
N LYS A 427 35.84 37.80 5.17
CA LYS A 427 36.66 38.68 6.02
C LYS A 427 36.95 40.01 5.32
N LEU A 428 36.86 41.04 6.13
CA LEU A 428 36.99 42.45 5.78
C LEU A 428 38.45 42.82 5.53
N ASN A 429 38.67 43.62 4.50
CA ASN A 429 39.96 44.16 4.13
C ASN A 429 40.29 45.40 4.97
N LYS A 430 41.55 45.85 4.93
CA LYS A 430 42.03 47.05 5.64
C LYS A 430 41.15 48.27 5.32
N GLY A 431 40.71 48.97 6.37
CA GLY A 431 39.83 50.14 6.28
C GLY A 431 38.32 49.86 6.23
N GLU A 432 37.89 48.62 6.03
CA GLU A 432 36.47 48.25 6.10
C GLU A 432 35.97 48.15 7.55
N LYS A 433 34.68 48.41 7.80
CA LYS A 433 34.13 48.49 9.16
C LYS A 433 33.84 47.13 9.79
N CYS A 434 34.62 46.77 10.80
CA CYS A 434 34.48 45.56 11.61
C CYS A 434 33.48 45.69 12.77
N GLY A 435 33.14 46.91 13.22
CA GLY A 435 32.27 47.08 14.39
C GLY A 435 31.56 48.44 14.51
N LYS A 436 31.00 48.65 15.71
CA LYS A 436 30.33 49.88 16.15
C LYS A 436 30.56 50.10 17.66
N ALA A 437 30.21 51.28 18.16
CA ALA A 437 30.24 51.58 19.60
C ALA A 437 29.49 50.48 20.40
N GLY A 438 30.14 49.96 21.44
CA GLY A 438 29.61 48.88 22.29
C GLY A 438 29.77 47.45 21.75
N SER A 439 30.27 47.24 20.52
CA SER A 439 30.61 45.90 20.03
C SER A 439 32.00 45.46 20.49
N VAL A 440 32.11 44.21 20.96
CA VAL A 440 33.35 43.56 21.41
C VAL A 440 33.63 42.32 20.56
N GLY A 441 34.90 41.89 20.46
CA GLY A 441 35.29 40.73 19.66
C GLY A 441 34.95 40.92 18.18
N ASN A 442 35.58 41.91 17.54
CA ASN A 442 35.38 42.22 16.12
C ASN A 442 36.61 41.87 15.25
N ASP A 443 37.71 41.50 15.89
CA ASP A 443 39.04 41.30 15.29
C ASP A 443 39.05 40.12 14.30
N HIS A 444 38.28 39.08 14.61
CA HIS A 444 38.11 37.89 13.75
C HIS A 444 37.46 38.21 12.39
N LYS A 445 36.72 39.32 12.29
CA LYS A 445 36.10 39.75 11.04
C LYS A 445 37.10 40.34 10.04
N CYS A 446 38.31 40.69 10.49
CA CYS A 446 39.35 41.33 9.67
C CYS A 446 40.34 40.29 9.12
N LYS A 447 40.79 40.46 7.87
CA LYS A 447 41.87 39.63 7.29
C LYS A 447 43.20 39.80 8.03
N SER A 448 43.45 40.97 8.60
CA SER A 448 44.60 41.27 9.46
C SER A 448 44.48 40.71 10.89
N GLY A 449 43.32 40.16 11.27
CA GLY A 449 43.08 39.67 12.64
C GLY A 449 43.02 40.77 13.70
N GLU A 450 42.95 42.05 13.31
CA GLU A 450 42.84 43.19 14.23
C GLU A 450 41.83 44.25 13.75
N CYS A 451 40.85 44.54 14.60
CA CYS A 451 39.92 45.65 14.44
C CYS A 451 40.44 46.87 15.21
N SER A 452 40.33 48.08 14.66
CA SER A 452 40.59 49.29 15.44
C SER A 452 39.46 49.56 16.44
N GLY A 453 39.79 50.12 17.60
CA GLY A 453 38.79 50.45 18.61
C GLY A 453 37.98 51.71 18.28
N PHE A 454 37.32 52.25 19.30
CA PHE A 454 36.71 53.57 19.25
C PHE A 454 37.75 54.64 18.83
N PRO A 455 37.41 55.60 17.95
CA PRO A 455 36.08 55.86 17.37
C PRO A 455 35.80 55.12 16.05
N LYS A 456 36.79 54.46 15.45
CA LYS A 456 36.75 54.08 14.02
C LYS A 456 36.04 52.76 13.74
N TYR A 457 36.40 51.70 14.45
CA TYR A 457 35.92 50.34 14.16
C TYR A 457 36.20 49.87 12.72
N GLU A 458 37.38 50.22 12.20
CA GLU A 458 37.93 49.86 10.89
C GLU A 458 39.01 48.77 11.02
N CYS A 459 39.09 47.81 10.10
CA CYS A 459 40.16 46.79 10.09
C CYS A 459 41.54 47.42 9.84
N LYS A 460 42.56 46.96 10.58
CA LYS A 460 43.93 47.50 10.50
C LYS A 460 44.71 46.99 9.29
#